data_AF-A0A7S1R507-F1
#
_entry.id   AF-A0A7S1R507-F1
#
_cell.length_a   1.000
_cell.length_b   1.000
_cell.length_c   1.000
_cell.angle_alpha   90.00
_cell.angle_beta   90.00
_cell.angle_gamma   90.00
#
_symmetry.space_group_name_H-M   'P 1'
#
loop_
_entity.id
_entity.type
_entity.pdbx_description
1 polymer ?
#
loop_
_entity_poly.entity_id
_entity_poly.type
_entity_poly.pdbx_seq_one_letter_code
_entity_poly.pdbx_strand_id
1 'polypeptide(L)'
;YAECPWTSSQVLAVRYETGVLMRLGSELLNVLAWATKSTYWVVMGALYCSNPVSLSCYVMDWLLSEINDVFDIACSRAMQVGRRLAQQLVQAYAGEGRPARPVSLVAFSTGAVVMYSCLQELRRLHDSGAAP
;
A
#
# COMPACT_ATOMS: atom_id res chain seq x y z
N TYR A 1 -7.33 -42.43 1.55
CA TYR A 1 -7.06 -41.24 0.72
C TYR A 1 -5.78 -40.61 1.22
N ALA A 2 -4.71 -40.69 0.43
CA ALA A 2 -3.40 -40.17 0.81
C ALA A 2 -3.43 -38.63 0.77
N GLU A 3 -3.06 -37.99 1.87
CA GLU A 3 -2.98 -36.54 1.95
C GLU A 3 -1.80 -36.05 1.10
N CYS A 4 -2.09 -35.24 0.07
CA CYS A 4 -1.08 -34.61 -0.76
C CYS A 4 -0.26 -33.60 0.08
N PRO A 5 1.08 -33.73 0.14
CA PRO A 5 1.91 -32.91 1.04
C PRO A 5 1.94 -31.42 0.66
N TRP A 6 1.59 -31.07 -0.58
CA TRP A 6 1.63 -29.71 -1.12
C TRP A 6 0.43 -28.83 -0.74
N THR A 7 -0.66 -29.43 -0.27
CA THR A 7 -1.91 -28.71 -0.01
C THR A 7 -2.05 -28.24 1.44
N SER A 8 -1.14 -28.63 2.34
CA SER A 8 -1.10 -28.12 3.74
C SER A 8 -0.35 -26.78 3.85
N SER A 9 -0.51 -25.90 2.87
CA SER A 9 0.00 -24.54 2.97
C SER A 9 -0.79 -23.81 4.06
N GLN A 10 -0.13 -23.50 5.19
CA GLN A 10 -0.69 -22.56 6.14
C GLN A 10 -0.78 -21.20 5.44
N VAL A 11 -2.01 -20.80 5.12
CA VAL A 11 -2.27 -19.50 4.51
C VAL A 11 -2.04 -18.42 5.57
N LEU A 12 -0.83 -17.87 5.59
CA LEU A 12 -0.51 -16.71 6.43
C LEU A 12 -0.94 -15.45 5.68
N ALA A 13 -2.15 -14.96 5.98
CA ALA A 13 -2.63 -13.69 5.44
C ALA A 13 -2.22 -12.56 6.40
N VAL A 14 -1.30 -11.70 5.96
CA VAL A 14 -1.03 -10.45 6.66
C VAL A 14 -2.19 -9.51 6.33
N ARG A 15 -3.09 -9.29 7.29
CA ARG A 15 -4.16 -8.28 7.16
C ARG A 15 -3.53 -6.90 7.28
N TYR A 16 -3.02 -6.38 6.18
CA TYR A 16 -2.49 -5.03 6.10
C TYR A 16 -3.67 -4.04 6.09
N GLU A 17 -3.95 -3.43 7.24
CA GLU A 17 -4.77 -2.23 7.45
C GLU A 17 -5.98 -2.04 6.51
N THR A 18 -6.71 -3.12 6.22
CA THR A 18 -7.78 -3.11 5.20
C THR A 18 -8.90 -2.13 5.55
N GLY A 19 -9.15 -1.91 6.84
CA GLY A 19 -10.11 -0.92 7.31
C GLY A 19 -9.68 0.52 7.01
N VAL A 20 -8.39 0.84 7.13
CA VAL A 20 -7.86 2.17 6.82
C VAL A 20 -7.89 2.41 5.32
N LEU A 21 -7.57 1.40 4.51
CA LEU A 21 -7.61 1.51 3.05
C LEU A 21 -9.05 1.68 2.52
N MET A 22 -10.03 0.95 3.08
CA MET A 22 -11.44 1.17 2.73
C MET A 22 -11.91 2.56 3.12
N ARG A 23 -11.51 3.05 4.30
CA ARG A 23 -11.88 4.39 4.76
C ARG A 23 -11.24 5.47 3.91
N LEU A 24 -9.97 5.32 3.52
CA LEU A 24 -9.31 6.19 2.56
C LEU A 24 -10.06 6.20 1.22
N GLY A 25 -10.44 5.03 0.70
CA GLY A 25 -11.21 4.92 -0.53
C GLY A 25 -12.56 5.64 -0.46
N SER A 26 -13.29 5.51 0.65
CA SER A 26 -14.56 6.23 0.85
C SER A 26 -14.37 7.74 0.96
N GLU A 27 -13.33 8.20 1.66
CA GLU A 27 -13.04 9.63 1.77
C GLU A 27 -12.57 10.22 0.45
N LEU A 28 -11.75 9.50 -0.31
CA LEU A 28 -11.30 9.92 -1.64
C LEU A 28 -12.48 10.06 -2.61
N LEU A 29 -13.42 9.11 -2.59
CA LEU A 29 -14.65 9.18 -3.38
C LEU A 29 -15.51 10.39 -2.98
N ASN A 30 -15.60 10.69 -1.67
CA ASN A 30 -16.31 11.86 -1.17
C ASN A 30 -15.62 13.17 -1.60
N VAL A 31 -14.30 13.25 -1.50
CA VAL A 31 -13.52 14.42 -1.94
C VAL A 31 -13.63 14.60 -3.45
N LEU A 32 -13.61 13.51 -4.24
CA LEU A 32 -13.78 13.58 -5.69
C LEU A 32 -15.21 14.00 -6.08
N ALA A 33 -16.22 13.51 -5.37
CA ALA A 33 -17.61 13.91 -5.53
C ALA A 33 -17.81 15.39 -5.16
N TRP A 34 -17.14 15.87 -4.11
CA TRP A 34 -17.13 17.28 -3.73
C TRP A 34 -16.38 18.12 -4.76
N ALA A 35 -15.21 17.68 -5.23
CA ALA A 35 -14.38 18.39 -6.20
C ALA A 35 -15.07 18.49 -7.55
N THR A 36 -15.77 17.45 -8.02
CA THR A 36 -16.57 17.50 -9.26
C THR A 36 -17.74 18.45 -9.12
N LYS A 37 -18.45 18.43 -7.99
CA LYS A 37 -19.53 19.39 -7.69
C LYS A 37 -19.00 20.82 -7.57
N SER A 38 -17.86 21.03 -6.92
CA SER A 38 -17.22 22.34 -6.74
C SER A 38 -16.69 22.88 -8.07
N THR A 39 -16.05 22.04 -8.88
CA THR A 39 -15.59 22.37 -10.23
C THR A 39 -16.73 22.80 -11.12
N TYR A 40 -17.91 22.17 -11.02
CA TYR A 40 -19.10 22.62 -11.75
C TYR A 40 -19.50 24.07 -11.38
N TRP A 41 -19.54 24.41 -10.09
CA TRP A 41 -19.83 25.77 -9.63
C TRP A 41 -18.75 26.78 -9.98
N VAL A 42 -17.48 26.38 -9.88
CA VAL A 42 -16.32 27.21 -10.19
C VAL A 42 -16.20 27.45 -11.69
N VAL A 43 -16.45 26.45 -12.53
CA VAL A 43 -16.50 26.62 -14.00
C VAL A 43 -17.65 27.53 -14.39
N MET A 44 -18.84 27.38 -13.80
CA MET A 44 -19.95 28.30 -14.02
C MET A 44 -19.61 29.73 -13.56
N GLY A 45 -19.04 29.90 -12.36
CA GLY A 45 -18.61 31.20 -11.83
C GLY A 45 -17.45 31.83 -12.62
N ALA A 46 -16.51 31.04 -13.12
CA ALA A 46 -15.36 31.50 -13.89
C ALA A 46 -15.68 31.71 -15.38
N LEU A 47 -16.72 31.07 -15.93
CA LEU A 47 -17.33 31.46 -17.20
C LEU A 47 -17.93 32.87 -17.14
N TYR A 48 -18.39 33.33 -15.95
CA TYR A 48 -18.78 34.72 -15.73
C TYR A 48 -17.58 35.68 -15.54
N CYS A 49 -16.38 35.16 -15.26
CA CYS A 49 -15.16 35.95 -15.01
C CYS A 49 -13.98 35.51 -15.89
N SER A 50 -14.04 35.79 -17.20
CA SER A 50 -12.95 35.89 -18.21
C SER A 50 -11.78 34.88 -18.30
N ASN A 51 -11.37 34.10 -17.29
CA ASN A 51 -10.26 33.15 -17.38
C ASN A 51 -10.46 31.88 -16.52
N PRO A 52 -11.34 30.96 -16.97
CA PRO A 52 -11.65 29.73 -16.25
C PRO A 52 -10.53 28.69 -16.22
N VAL A 53 -9.63 28.70 -17.20
CA VAL A 53 -8.61 27.65 -17.38
C VAL A 53 -7.52 27.74 -16.32
N SER A 54 -7.08 28.95 -15.98
CA SER A 54 -5.98 29.13 -15.01
C SER A 54 -6.37 28.73 -13.59
N LEU A 55 -7.63 28.95 -13.20
CA LEU A 55 -8.10 28.63 -11.85
C LEU A 55 -8.32 27.11 -11.69
N SER A 56 -8.87 26.43 -12.70
CA SER A 56 -9.06 24.98 -12.65
C SER A 56 -7.74 24.22 -12.57
N CYS A 57 -6.70 24.67 -13.28
CA CYS A 57 -5.39 24.04 -13.20
C CYS A 57 -4.75 24.20 -11.81
N TYR A 58 -4.87 25.37 -11.19
CA TYR A 58 -4.33 25.61 -9.84
C TYR A 58 -5.01 24.74 -8.77
N VAL A 59 -6.34 24.61 -8.83
CA VAL A 59 -7.09 23.77 -7.87
C VAL A 59 -6.74 22.28 -8.03
N MET A 60 -6.58 21.81 -9.28
CA MET A 60 -6.18 20.43 -9.53
C MET A 60 -4.76 20.15 -9.06
N ASP A 61 -3.82 21.06 -9.29
CA ASP A 61 -2.43 20.92 -8.84
C ASP A 61 -2.33 20.84 -7.31
N TRP A 62 -3.05 21.71 -6.60
CA TRP A 62 -3.13 21.67 -5.14
C TRP A 62 -3.73 20.36 -4.62
N LEU A 63 -4.83 19.90 -5.22
CA LEU A 63 -5.48 18.64 -4.82
C LEU A 63 -4.56 17.43 -5.06
N LEU A 64 -3.84 17.42 -6.20
CA LEU A 64 -2.87 16.36 -6.50
C LEU A 64 -1.71 16.36 -5.50
N SER A 65 -1.24 17.54 -5.08
CA SER A 65 -0.19 17.66 -4.06
C SER A 65 -0.62 17.05 -2.72
N GLU A 66 -1.83 17.34 -2.26
CA GLU A 66 -2.35 16.81 -0.99
C GLU A 66 -2.54 15.28 -1.04
N ILE A 67 -3.05 14.78 -2.17
CA ILE A 67 -3.23 13.34 -2.39
C ILE A 67 -1.86 12.63 -2.39
N ASN A 68 -0.86 13.21 -3.07
CA ASN A 68 0.49 12.64 -3.12
C ASN A 68 1.12 12.53 -1.73
N ASP A 69 0.97 13.55 -0.88
CA ASP A 69 1.51 13.52 0.50
C ASP A 69 0.91 12.35 1.32
N VAL A 70 -0.41 12.14 1.23
CA VAL A 70 -1.07 11.02 1.91
C VAL A 70 -0.59 9.66 1.39
N PHE A 71 -0.38 9.53 0.07
CA PHE A 71 0.17 8.31 -0.52
C PHE A 71 1.61 8.07 -0.10
N ASP A 72 2.44 9.10 -0.01
CA ASP A 72 3.82 8.99 0.47
C ASP A 72 3.87 8.54 1.92
N ILE A 73 3.02 9.10 2.78
CA ILE A 73 2.87 8.66 4.17
C ILE A 73 2.43 7.18 4.22
N ALA A 74 1.43 6.79 3.44
CA ALA A 74 0.95 5.41 3.40
C ALA A 74 2.03 4.43 2.92
N CYS A 75 2.80 4.80 1.89
CA CYS A 75 3.93 4.02 1.39
C CYS A 75 5.05 3.91 2.44
N SER A 76 5.38 4.99 3.15
CA SER A 76 6.41 4.96 4.20
C SER A 76 6.05 4.00 5.34
N ARG A 77 4.76 3.95 5.73
CA ARG A 77 4.24 3.01 6.74
C ARG A 77 4.22 1.58 6.22
N ALA A 78 3.82 1.38 4.96
CA ALA A 78 3.85 0.07 4.31
C ALA A 78 5.27 -0.53 4.33
N MET A 79 6.28 0.29 4.04
CA MET A 79 7.68 -0.13 4.09
C MET A 79 8.14 -0.55 5.50
N GLN A 80 7.67 0.14 6.56
CA GLN A 80 7.98 -0.23 7.94
C GLN A 80 7.40 -1.61 8.31
N VAL A 81 6.15 -1.87 7.89
CA VAL A 81 5.50 -3.16 8.11
C VAL A 81 6.21 -4.28 7.36
N GLY A 82 6.62 -4.04 6.10
CA GLY A 82 7.36 -5.04 5.33
C GLY A 82 8.71 -5.40 5.95
N ARG A 83 9.44 -4.43 6.52
CA ARG A 83 10.67 -4.73 7.30
C ARG A 83 10.40 -5.60 8.53
N ARG A 84 9.34 -5.32 9.28
CA ARG A 84 8.94 -6.15 10.43
C ARG A 84 8.52 -7.55 10.01
N LEU A 85 7.81 -7.68 8.89
CA LEU A 85 7.42 -8.96 8.31
C LEU A 85 8.64 -9.81 7.96
N ALA A 86 9.67 -9.22 7.33
CA ALA A 86 10.92 -9.91 7.03
C ALA A 86 11.60 -10.47 8.29
N GLN A 87 11.70 -9.65 9.34
CA GLN A 87 12.28 -10.07 10.63
C GLN A 87 11.51 -11.21 11.27
N GLN A 88 10.18 -11.15 11.25
CA GLN A 88 9.33 -12.22 11.77
C GLN A 88 9.45 -13.50 10.94
N LEU A 89 9.58 -13.41 9.62
CA LEU A 89 9.78 -14.58 8.75
C LEU A 89 11.11 -15.30 9.07
N VAL A 90 12.19 -14.55 9.29
CA VAL A 90 13.49 -15.12 9.67
C VAL A 90 13.42 -15.75 11.07
N GLN A 91 12.80 -15.08 12.03
CA GLN A 91 12.61 -15.62 13.39
C GLN A 91 11.74 -16.88 13.40
N ALA A 92 10.66 -16.90 12.61
CA ALA A 92 9.81 -18.07 12.46
C ALA A 92 10.60 -19.25 11.88
N TYR A 93 11.49 -19.00 10.93
CA TYR A 93 12.35 -20.03 10.36
C TYR A 93 13.38 -20.57 11.35
N ALA A 94 14.02 -19.69 12.13
CA ALA A 94 15.02 -20.07 13.12
C ALA A 94 14.43 -20.81 14.34
N GLY A 95 13.21 -20.45 14.77
CA GLY A 95 12.60 -20.96 16.00
C GLY A 95 11.94 -22.34 15.88
N GLU A 96 11.48 -22.74 14.69
CA GLU A 96 10.65 -23.96 14.56
C GLU A 96 11.43 -25.23 14.17
N GLY A 97 12.75 -25.16 13.93
CA GLY A 97 13.57 -26.33 13.58
C GLY A 97 13.08 -27.07 12.31
N ARG A 98 12.23 -26.42 11.51
CA ARG A 98 11.59 -26.97 10.32
C ARG A 98 12.41 -26.63 9.07
N PRO A 99 12.49 -27.54 8.08
CA PRO A 99 13.20 -27.29 6.83
C PRO A 99 12.60 -26.10 6.05
N ALA A 100 13.42 -25.49 5.20
CA ALA A 100 13.08 -24.38 4.29
C ALA A 100 11.76 -24.65 3.57
N ARG A 101 10.68 -24.04 4.06
CA ARG A 101 9.38 -24.10 3.40
C ARG A 101 9.27 -22.93 2.42
N PRO A 102 8.97 -23.19 1.14
CA PRO A 102 8.77 -22.13 0.17
C PRO A 102 7.54 -21.30 0.59
N VAL A 103 7.73 -19.99 0.73
CA VAL A 103 6.65 -19.03 1.05
C VAL A 103 6.23 -18.34 -0.24
N SER A 104 4.94 -18.43 -0.57
CA SER A 104 4.36 -17.69 -1.69
C SER A 104 3.67 -16.44 -1.14
N LEU A 105 4.11 -15.27 -1.59
CA LEU A 105 3.57 -13.97 -1.17
C LEU A 105 2.75 -13.38 -2.32
N VAL A 106 1.56 -12.87 -2.02
CA VAL A 106 0.65 -12.21 -2.99
C VAL A 106 0.19 -10.89 -2.37
N ALA A 107 0.32 -9.79 -3.12
CA ALA A 107 -0.07 -8.48 -2.63
C ALA A 107 -0.58 -7.57 -3.75
N PHE A 108 -1.42 -6.59 -3.40
CA PHE A 108 -2.07 -5.66 -4.33
C PHE A 108 -1.91 -4.20 -3.86
N SER A 109 -1.79 -3.26 -4.80
CA SER A 109 -1.67 -1.81 -4.53
C SER A 109 -0.57 -1.49 -3.50
N THR A 110 -0.89 -0.83 -2.39
CA THR A 110 0.04 -0.54 -1.28
C THR A 110 0.62 -1.80 -0.62
N GLY A 111 -0.07 -2.94 -0.71
CA GLY A 111 0.47 -4.22 -0.26
C GLY A 111 1.70 -4.67 -1.06
N ALA A 112 1.81 -4.29 -2.34
CA ALA A 112 2.99 -4.59 -3.14
C ALA A 112 4.23 -3.85 -2.59
N VAL A 113 4.05 -2.64 -2.06
CA VAL A 113 5.11 -1.87 -1.38
C VAL A 113 5.58 -2.58 -0.10
N VAL A 114 4.63 -3.13 0.68
CA VAL A 114 4.95 -3.98 1.84
C VAL A 114 5.80 -5.17 1.41
N MET A 115 5.36 -5.90 0.38
CA MET A 115 6.04 -7.09 -0.09
C MET A 115 7.43 -6.79 -0.67
N TYR A 116 7.56 -5.71 -1.45
CA TYR A 116 8.85 -5.26 -1.98
C TYR A 116 9.84 -4.93 -0.85
N SER A 117 9.40 -4.15 0.15
CA SER A 117 10.25 -3.80 1.28
C SER A 117 10.63 -5.01 2.14
N CYS A 118 9.73 -6.00 2.28
CA CYS A 118 10.01 -7.28 2.93
C CYS A 118 11.11 -8.05 2.19
N LEU A 119 11.00 -8.20 0.87
CA LEU A 119 12.01 -8.90 0.06
C LEU A 119 13.37 -8.19 0.07
N GLN A 120 13.36 -6.85 0.02
CA GLN A 120 14.58 -6.06 0.12
C GLN A 120 15.28 -6.26 1.47
N GLU A 121 14.52 -6.32 2.56
CA GLU A 121 15.07 -6.55 3.90
C GLU A 121 15.55 -7.99 4.09
N LEU A 122 14.81 -8.99 3.58
CA LEU A 122 15.27 -10.38 3.57
C LEU A 122 16.59 -10.54 2.82
N ARG A 123 16.75 -9.89 1.67
CA ARG A 123 18.02 -9.87 0.93
C ARG A 123 19.15 -9.26 1.76
N ARG A 124 18.91 -8.13 2.42
CA ARG A 124 19.91 -7.51 3.32
C ARG A 124 20.30 -8.44 4.46
N LEU A 125 19.32 -9.13 5.06
CA LEU A 125 19.57 -10.08 6.14
C LEU A 125 20.37 -11.30 5.67
N HIS A 126 20.08 -11.80 4.47
CA HIS A 126 20.85 -12.87 3.82
C HIS A 126 22.29 -12.42 3.53
N ASP A 127 22.48 -11.25 2.91
CA ASP A 127 23.82 -10.70 2.62
C ASP A 127 24.63 -10.45 3.90
N SER A 128 23.98 -10.15 5.02
CA SER A 128 24.61 -9.95 6.33
C SER A 128 24.91 -11.24 7.12
N GLY A 129 24.48 -12.41 6.62
CA GLY A 129 24.66 -13.71 7.28
C GLY A 129 23.74 -13.94 8.50
N ALA A 130 22.74 -13.08 8.72
CA ALA A 130 21.77 -13.19 9.82
C ALA A 130 20.59 -14.11 9.47
N ALA A 131 20.40 -14.42 8.18
CA ALA A 131 19.44 -15.39 7.67
C ALA A 131 20.19 -16.49 6.88
N PRO A 132 19.75 -17.75 6.93
CA PRO A 132 20.33 -18.83 6.14
C PRO A 132 20.13 -18.65 4.63
#